data_AF-A0A8B3LQT4-F1
#
_entry.id   AF-A0A8B3LQT4-F1
#
_cell.length_a   1.000
_cell.length_b   1.000
_cell.length_c   1.000
_cell.angle_alpha   90.00
_cell.angle_beta   90.00
_cell.angle_gamma   90.00
#
_symmetry.space_group_name_H-M   'P 1'
#
loop_
_entity.id
_entity.type
_entity.pdbx_description
1 polymer ?
#
loop_
_entity_poly.entity_id
_entity_poly.type
_entity_poly.pdbx_seq_one_letter_code
_entity_poly.pdbx_strand_id
1 'polypeptide(L)'
;AGTAAAHAVQYPAGALTHTAHGLGVATMMPYVMTYNSRVAAHEMAEIGAALGLETKARTAAEMAAATIEEIRRLFAAIGITPTLADLGLPADKLDWTAEQALGIDRLIKNNPRAFDLGTMRRLVQAAHDGDLAACVM
;
A
#
# COMPACT_ATOMS: atom_id res chain seq x y z
N ALA A 1 10.87 -10.71 11.19
CA ALA A 1 9.73 -11.23 10.42
C ALA A 1 8.44 -10.68 11.03
N GLY A 2 7.66 -9.93 10.25
CA GLY A 2 6.41 -9.29 10.64
C GLY A 2 5.82 -8.58 9.43
N THR A 3 4.50 -8.41 9.39
CA THR A 3 3.81 -7.64 8.34
C THR A 3 3.76 -6.15 8.73
N ALA A 4 3.27 -5.29 7.83
CA ALA A 4 3.35 -3.82 7.97
C ALA A 4 2.01 -3.11 7.64
N ALA A 5 2.06 -1.85 7.22
CA ALA A 5 0.90 -0.98 7.05
C ALA A 5 -0.21 -1.52 6.13
N ALA A 6 0.13 -2.28 5.07
CA ALA A 6 -0.88 -2.87 4.19
C ALA A 6 -1.81 -3.83 4.93
N HIS A 7 -1.27 -4.60 5.89
CA HIS A 7 -2.09 -5.46 6.74
C HIS A 7 -2.85 -4.65 7.80
N ALA A 8 -2.21 -3.61 8.36
CA ALA A 8 -2.83 -2.75 9.37
C ALA A 8 -4.08 -2.05 8.82
N VAL A 9 -4.03 -1.51 7.60
CA VAL A 9 -5.20 -0.90 6.95
C VAL A 9 -6.23 -1.96 6.54
N GLN A 10 -5.79 -3.13 6.10
CA GLN A 10 -6.71 -4.17 5.69
C GLN A 10 -7.64 -4.59 6.84
N TYR A 11 -7.16 -4.75 8.07
CA TYR A 11 -8.00 -5.27 9.17
C TYR A 11 -9.32 -4.50 9.38
N PRO A 12 -9.32 -3.17 9.59
CA PRO A 12 -10.55 -2.40 9.69
C PRO A 12 -11.32 -2.32 8.36
N ALA A 13 -10.63 -2.21 7.22
CA ALA A 13 -11.31 -2.16 5.92
C ALA A 13 -12.05 -3.48 5.61
N GLY A 14 -11.44 -4.62 5.89
CA GLY A 14 -12.01 -5.96 5.72
C GLY A 14 -13.14 -6.24 6.70
N ALA A 15 -13.09 -5.68 7.92
CA ALA A 15 -14.21 -5.77 8.87
C ALA A 15 -15.47 -5.04 8.35
N LEU A 16 -15.29 -3.92 7.63
CA LEU A 16 -16.40 -3.14 7.06
C LEU A 16 -16.90 -3.68 5.71
N THR A 17 -16.01 -4.22 4.90
CA THR A 17 -16.31 -4.63 3.50
C THR A 17 -16.54 -6.13 3.35
N HIS A 18 -16.23 -6.92 4.37
CA HIS A 18 -16.16 -8.38 4.30
C HIS A 18 -15.19 -8.91 3.23
N THR A 19 -14.22 -8.07 2.81
CA THR A 19 -13.20 -8.43 1.82
C THR A 19 -12.27 -9.52 2.37
N ALA A 20 -12.02 -10.55 1.56
CA ALA A 20 -11.05 -11.59 1.87
C ALA A 20 -9.66 -10.99 2.12
N HIS A 21 -8.97 -11.48 3.15
CA HIS A 21 -7.74 -10.84 3.66
C HIS A 21 -6.67 -10.60 2.56
N GLY A 22 -6.37 -11.62 1.74
CA GLY A 22 -5.38 -11.51 0.67
C GLY A 22 -5.74 -10.45 -0.38
N LEU A 23 -7.02 -10.35 -0.76
CA LEU A 23 -7.50 -9.35 -1.72
C LEU A 23 -7.33 -7.93 -1.17
N GLY A 24 -7.70 -7.69 0.09
CA GLY A 24 -7.54 -6.39 0.72
C GLY A 24 -6.08 -5.98 0.94
N VAL A 25 -5.21 -6.94 1.29
CA VAL A 25 -3.75 -6.66 1.42
C VAL A 25 -3.16 -6.32 0.05
N ALA A 26 -3.53 -7.07 -1.00
CA ALA A 26 -3.09 -6.78 -2.36
C ALA A 26 -3.56 -5.40 -2.84
N THR A 27 -4.82 -5.04 -2.57
CA THR A 27 -5.38 -3.71 -2.86
C THR A 27 -4.53 -2.59 -2.24
N MET A 28 -4.11 -2.76 -0.98
CA MET A 28 -3.34 -1.76 -0.25
C MET A 28 -1.85 -1.70 -0.63
N MET A 29 -1.30 -2.76 -1.23
CA MET A 29 0.15 -2.89 -1.40
C MET A 29 0.76 -1.75 -2.24
N PRO A 30 0.21 -1.36 -3.42
CA PRO A 30 0.81 -0.30 -4.22
C PRO A 30 0.90 1.02 -3.45
N TYR A 31 -0.14 1.40 -2.69
CA TYR A 31 -0.17 2.63 -1.91
C TYR A 31 0.89 2.64 -0.80
N VAL A 32 1.02 1.52 -0.08
CA VAL A 32 2.03 1.38 0.98
C VAL A 32 3.45 1.32 0.41
N MET A 33 3.65 0.67 -0.74
CA MET A 33 4.94 0.70 -1.44
C MET A 33 5.29 2.11 -1.87
N THR A 34 4.37 2.87 -2.46
CA THR A 34 4.60 4.27 -2.84
C THR A 34 4.98 5.13 -1.64
N TYR A 35 4.28 4.97 -0.52
CA TYR A 35 4.60 5.68 0.73
C TYR A 35 6.01 5.35 1.25
N ASN A 36 6.40 4.08 1.17
CA ASN A 36 7.70 3.60 1.63
C ASN A 36 8.84 3.82 0.63
N SER A 37 8.54 4.19 -0.62
CA SER A 37 9.53 4.27 -1.71
C SER A 37 10.76 5.13 -1.38
N ARG A 38 10.60 6.21 -0.61
CA ARG A 38 11.72 7.09 -0.21
C ARG A 38 12.73 6.45 0.75
N VAL A 39 12.32 5.45 1.52
CA VAL A 39 13.19 4.78 2.51
C VAL A 39 13.51 3.34 2.15
N ALA A 40 12.80 2.76 1.17
CA ALA A 40 12.93 1.37 0.75
C ALA A 40 13.16 1.23 -0.77
N ALA A 41 13.71 2.26 -1.42
CA ALA A 41 13.94 2.26 -2.87
C ALA A 41 14.87 1.14 -3.33
N HIS A 42 15.91 0.83 -2.53
CA HIS A 42 16.89 -0.20 -2.87
C HIS A 42 16.25 -1.58 -2.82
N GLU A 43 15.52 -1.89 -1.75
CA GLU A 43 14.78 -3.14 -1.58
C GLU A 43 13.71 -3.30 -2.66
N MET A 44 13.01 -2.23 -3.03
CA MET A 44 12.07 -2.26 -4.16
C MET A 44 12.76 -2.48 -5.50
N ALA A 45 13.99 -1.98 -5.68
CA ALA A 45 14.77 -2.25 -6.88
C ALA A 45 15.18 -3.72 -6.98
N GLU A 46 15.55 -4.34 -5.86
CA GLU A 46 15.83 -5.78 -5.78
C GLU A 46 14.59 -6.62 -6.13
N ILE A 47 13.41 -6.24 -5.61
CA ILE A 47 12.13 -6.87 -5.97
C ILE A 47 11.86 -6.73 -7.47
N GLY A 48 12.06 -5.53 -8.03
CA GLY A 48 11.87 -5.28 -9.46
C GLY A 48 12.77 -6.12 -10.34
N ALA A 49 14.05 -6.25 -9.98
CA ALA A 49 14.99 -7.12 -10.68
C ALA A 49 14.55 -8.59 -10.62
N ALA A 50 14.05 -9.05 -9.47
CA ALA A 50 13.52 -10.41 -9.32
C ALA A 50 12.24 -10.66 -10.12
N LEU A 51 11.44 -9.61 -10.36
CA LEU A 51 10.27 -9.63 -11.26
C LEU A 51 10.66 -9.57 -12.76
N GLY A 52 11.95 -9.42 -13.08
CA GLY A 52 12.45 -9.39 -14.45
C GLY A 52 12.48 -7.99 -15.09
N LEU A 53 12.38 -6.92 -14.29
CA LEU A 53 12.53 -5.55 -14.80
C LEU A 53 13.99 -5.26 -15.18
N GLU A 54 14.18 -4.56 -16.30
CA GLU A 54 15.50 -4.09 -16.73
C GLU A 54 16.07 -3.11 -15.70
N THR A 55 17.32 -3.37 -15.28
CA THR A 55 18.01 -2.64 -14.21
C THR A 55 19.05 -1.66 -14.73
N LYS A 56 19.52 -1.80 -15.98
CA LYS A 56 20.58 -0.95 -16.53
C LYS A 56 20.12 0.50 -16.65
N ALA A 57 21.01 1.41 -16.27
CA ALA A 57 20.85 2.86 -16.37
C ALA A 57 19.63 3.43 -15.62
N ARG A 58 19.11 2.73 -14.61
CA ARG A 58 18.06 3.24 -13.71
C ARG A 58 18.60 3.48 -12.31
N THR A 59 18.19 4.59 -11.71
CA THR A 59 18.38 4.88 -10.30
C THR A 59 17.48 3.97 -9.44
N ALA A 60 17.79 3.85 -8.15
CA ALA A 60 16.95 3.10 -7.21
C ALA A 60 15.50 3.65 -7.15
N ALA A 61 15.33 4.96 -7.28
CA ALA A 61 14.01 5.60 -7.29
C ALA A 61 13.21 5.25 -8.55
N GLU A 62 13.84 5.29 -9.73
CA GLU A 62 13.21 4.85 -10.99
C GLU A 62 12.87 3.36 -10.95
N MET A 63 13.76 2.54 -10.39
CA MET A 63 13.49 1.12 -10.18
C MET A 63 12.32 0.90 -9.23
N ALA A 64 12.26 1.60 -8.10
CA ALA A 64 11.14 1.48 -7.17
C ALA A 64 9.80 1.85 -7.81
N ALA A 65 9.75 2.95 -8.58
CA ALA A 65 8.56 3.35 -9.33
C ALA A 65 8.15 2.28 -10.36
N ALA A 66 9.11 1.73 -11.11
CA ALA A 66 8.85 0.65 -12.07
C ALA A 66 8.36 -0.63 -11.39
N THR A 67 8.91 -0.98 -10.22
CA THR A 67 8.46 -2.13 -9.42
C THR A 67 7.02 -1.95 -8.94
N ILE A 68 6.66 -0.76 -8.45
CA ILE A 68 5.29 -0.47 -8.01
C ILE A 68 4.30 -0.62 -9.17
N GLU A 69 4.66 -0.13 -10.36
CA GLU A 69 3.83 -0.28 -11.55
C GLU A 69 3.72 -1.74 -12.00
N GLU A 70 4.81 -2.51 -11.95
CA GLU A 70 4.79 -3.93 -12.29
C GLU A 70 3.91 -4.75 -11.32
N ILE A 71 3.93 -4.43 -10.03
CA ILE A 71 3.01 -5.01 -9.03
C ILE A 71 1.56 -4.66 -9.36
N ARG A 72 1.25 -3.40 -9.72
CA ARG A 72 -0.09 -2.98 -10.15
C ARG A 72 -0.55 -3.75 -11.39
N ARG A 73 0.33 -3.88 -12.39
CA ARG A 73 0.07 -4.64 -13.62
C ARG A 73 -0.24 -6.12 -13.31
N LEU A 74 0.56 -6.76 -12.45
CA LEU A 74 0.35 -8.15 -12.03
C LEU A 74 -1.00 -8.30 -11.30
N PHE A 75 -1.30 -7.41 -10.38
CA PHE A 75 -2.55 -7.42 -9.61
C PHE A 75 -3.78 -7.22 -10.51
N ALA A 76 -3.72 -6.30 -11.47
CA ALA A 76 -4.76 -6.15 -12.47
C ALA A 76 -4.94 -7.43 -13.31
N ALA A 77 -3.86 -8.07 -13.71
CA ALA A 77 -3.90 -9.29 -14.52
C ALA A 77 -4.55 -10.49 -13.81
N ILE A 78 -4.54 -10.53 -12.48
CA ILE A 78 -5.15 -11.59 -11.67
C ILE A 78 -6.49 -11.16 -11.02
N GLY A 79 -7.02 -9.99 -11.38
CA GLY A 79 -8.33 -9.53 -10.92
C GLY A 79 -8.37 -8.96 -9.51
N ILE A 80 -7.26 -8.40 -9.00
CA ILE A 80 -7.27 -7.65 -7.74
C ILE A 80 -8.00 -6.32 -7.95
N THR A 81 -9.00 -6.07 -7.10
CA THR A 81 -9.69 -4.79 -7.01
C THR A 81 -8.72 -3.66 -6.61
N PRO A 82 -8.65 -2.53 -7.33
CA PRO A 82 -7.55 -1.56 -7.17
C PRO A 82 -7.74 -0.51 -6.07
N THR A 83 -8.97 -0.30 -5.57
CA THR A 83 -9.27 0.76 -4.60
C THR A 83 -10.10 0.25 -3.41
N LEU A 84 -10.03 0.96 -2.28
CA LEU A 84 -10.90 0.68 -1.14
C LEU A 84 -12.38 1.02 -1.45
N ALA A 85 -12.64 2.02 -2.30
CA ALA A 85 -14.00 2.35 -2.73
C ALA A 85 -14.64 1.19 -3.51
N ASP A 86 -13.89 0.58 -4.45
CA ASP A 86 -14.35 -0.57 -5.24
C ASP A 86 -14.52 -1.84 -4.39
N LEU A 87 -13.81 -1.94 -3.26
CA LEU A 87 -14.06 -2.97 -2.24
C LEU A 87 -15.31 -2.68 -1.38
N GLY A 88 -15.93 -1.51 -1.55
CA GLY A 88 -17.13 -1.10 -0.81
C GLY A 88 -16.83 -0.41 0.53
N LEU A 89 -15.62 0.12 0.75
CA LEU A 89 -15.32 0.88 1.96
C LEU A 89 -16.12 2.20 1.93
N PRO A 90 -16.98 2.48 2.93
CA PRO A 90 -17.75 3.71 2.95
C PRO A 90 -16.87 4.94 3.20
N ALA A 91 -17.12 6.02 2.45
CA ALA A 91 -16.36 7.28 2.57
C ALA A 91 -16.47 7.91 3.97
N ASP A 92 -17.58 7.69 4.68
CA ASP A 92 -17.77 8.16 6.07
C ASP A 92 -16.99 7.32 7.11
N LYS A 93 -16.27 6.27 6.68
CA LYS A 93 -15.44 5.40 7.54
C LYS A 93 -13.94 5.57 7.33
N LEU A 94 -13.49 6.50 6.50
CA LEU A 94 -12.06 6.68 6.21
C LEU A 94 -11.26 7.09 7.46
N ASP A 95 -11.76 8.05 8.23
CA ASP A 95 -11.13 8.47 9.49
C ASP A 95 -11.07 7.35 10.52
N TRP A 96 -12.19 6.65 10.71
CA TRP A 96 -12.24 5.49 11.61
C TRP A 96 -11.25 4.40 11.18
N THR A 97 -11.19 4.10 9.88
CA THR A 97 -10.27 3.10 9.32
C THR A 97 -8.82 3.49 9.59
N ALA A 98 -8.47 4.77 9.41
CA ALA A 98 -7.13 5.28 9.71
C ALA A 98 -6.78 5.17 11.20
N GLU A 99 -7.70 5.52 12.10
CA GLU A 99 -7.50 5.41 13.55
C GLU A 99 -7.32 3.95 14.00
N GLN A 100 -8.18 3.05 13.51
CA GLN A 100 -8.07 1.62 13.81
C GLN A 100 -6.77 1.03 13.26
N ALA A 101 -6.39 1.37 12.03
CA ALA A 101 -5.15 0.89 11.43
C ALA A 101 -3.93 1.35 12.22
N LEU A 102 -3.90 2.63 12.62
CA LEU A 102 -2.82 3.21 13.41
C LEU A 102 -2.71 2.57 14.80
N GLY A 103 -3.84 2.18 15.40
CA GLY A 103 -3.90 1.49 16.69
C GLY A 103 -3.31 0.07 16.69
N ILE A 104 -3.03 -0.52 15.52
CA ILE A 104 -2.38 -1.83 15.42
C ILE A 104 -0.85 -1.66 15.56
N ASP A 105 -0.45 -1.25 16.77
CA ASP A 105 0.88 -0.85 17.17
C ASP A 105 2.01 -1.72 16.59
N ARG A 106 1.87 -3.04 16.70
CA ARG A 106 2.89 -3.99 16.23
C ARG A 106 3.15 -3.90 14.73
N LEU A 107 2.09 -3.75 13.92
CA LEU A 107 2.22 -3.70 12.45
C LEU A 107 2.72 -2.33 11.99
N ILE A 108 2.27 -1.26 12.64
CA ILE A 108 2.72 0.10 12.35
C ILE A 108 4.20 0.27 12.69
N LYS A 109 4.65 -0.23 13.85
CA LYS A 109 6.07 -0.20 14.27
C LYS A 109 6.99 -1.02 13.36
N ASN A 110 6.47 -2.01 12.65
CA ASN A 110 7.24 -2.80 11.67
C ASN A 110 7.39 -2.11 10.31
N ASN A 111 6.58 -1.09 10.00
CA ASN A 111 6.68 -0.41 8.72
C ASN A 111 7.99 0.41 8.67
N PRO A 112 8.77 0.37 7.57
CA PRO A 112 10.09 1.02 7.51
C PRO A 112 10.03 2.56 7.62
N ARG A 113 8.84 3.13 7.41
CA ARG A 113 8.57 4.55 7.56
C ARG A 113 7.45 4.77 8.59
N ALA A 114 7.67 5.68 9.55
CA ALA A 114 6.74 5.90 10.65
C ALA A 114 5.45 6.61 10.22
N PHE A 115 4.31 6.13 10.70
CA PHE A 115 3.01 6.78 10.50
C PHE A 115 2.62 7.63 11.72
N ASP A 116 2.14 8.84 11.45
CA ASP A 116 1.21 9.54 12.33
C ASP A 116 -0.23 9.43 11.78
N LEU A 117 -1.20 9.90 12.55
CA LEU A 117 -2.61 9.83 12.15
C LEU A 117 -2.91 10.61 10.87
N GLY A 118 -2.28 11.78 10.68
CA GLY A 118 -2.47 12.58 9.46
C GLY A 118 -1.97 11.85 8.21
N THR A 119 -0.84 11.16 8.31
CA THR A 119 -0.25 10.37 7.23
C THR A 119 -1.09 9.12 6.96
N MET A 120 -1.60 8.45 7.99
CA MET A 120 -2.48 7.30 7.82
C MET A 120 -3.80 7.69 7.16
N ARG A 121 -4.41 8.82 7.56
CA ARG A 121 -5.61 9.37 6.90
C ARG A 121 -5.38 9.63 5.42
N ARG A 122 -4.25 10.26 5.05
CA ARG A 122 -3.90 10.50 3.65
C ARG A 122 -3.68 9.20 2.87
N LEU A 123 -3.02 8.20 3.47
CA LEU A 123 -2.85 6.89 2.84
C LEU A 123 -4.20 6.20 2.58
N VAL A 124 -5.10 6.19 3.56
CA VAL A 124 -6.43 5.58 3.44
C VAL A 124 -7.27 6.32 2.39
N GLN A 125 -7.24 7.66 2.38
CA GLN A 125 -7.92 8.47 1.37
C GLN A 125 -7.38 8.19 -0.03
N ALA A 126 -6.06 8.19 -0.21
CA ALA A 126 -5.41 7.87 -1.48
C ALA A 126 -5.80 6.49 -2.00
N ALA A 127 -5.84 5.48 -1.12
CA ALA A 127 -6.25 4.13 -1.46
C ALA A 127 -7.75 3.99 -1.77
N HIS A 128 -8.59 4.83 -1.16
CA HIS A 128 -10.00 4.92 -1.49
C HIS A 128 -10.23 5.56 -2.86
N ASP A 129 -9.53 6.65 -3.16
CA ASP A 129 -9.75 7.43 -4.39
C ASP A 129 -8.99 6.89 -5.60
N GLY A 130 -8.05 5.96 -5.39
CA GLY A 130 -7.18 5.47 -6.45
C GLY A 130 -5.99 6.38 -6.76
N ASP A 131 -5.74 7.40 -5.93
CA ASP A 131 -4.69 8.39 -6.14
C ASP A 131 -3.35 7.94 -5.54
N LEU A 132 -2.60 7.17 -6.33
CA LEU A 132 -1.27 6.71 -5.93
C LEU A 132 -0.28 7.86 -5.70
N ALA A 133 -0.41 8.98 -6.43
CA ALA A 133 0.53 10.09 -6.35
C ALA A 133 0.45 10.80 -4.99
N ALA A 134 -0.74 10.84 -4.38
CA ALA A 134 -0.95 11.37 -3.04
C ALA A 134 -0.19 10.60 -1.93
N CYS A 135 0.34 9.41 -2.22
CA CYS A 135 1.16 8.63 -1.28
C CYS A 135 2.64 9.08 -1.24
N VAL A 136 3.12 9.87 -2.22
CA VAL A 136 4.51 10.36 -2.30
C VAL A 136 4.71 11.57 -1.36
N MET A 137 4.55 11.35 -0.07
CA MET A 137 4.74 12.38 0.96
C MET A 137 6.19 12.45 1.41
#